data_AF-A0AB39XLB1-F1
#
_entry.id   AF-A0AB39XLB1-F1
#
_cell.length_a   1.000
_cell.length_b   1.000
_cell.length_c   1.000
_cell.angle_alpha   90.00
_cell.angle_beta   90.00
_cell.angle_gamma   90.00
#
_symmetry.space_group_name_H-M   'P 1'
#
loop_
_entity.id
_entity.type
_entity.pdbx_description
1 polymer ?
#
loop_
_entity_poly.entity_id
_entity_poly.type
_entity_poly.pdbx_seq_one_letter_code
_entity_poly.pdbx_strand_id
1 'polypeptide(L)'
;MAADNPRGAMFRVIVPNQPSRVTNAELFFDLVFVFAITQVSHTLLHHFTPLGAVEVTLLFLAVWWVWVYTAWVTNWLNPELTPVRILIFLMMLGGLVLSTTIPTAFEGRGLWFAIAYAAMQVGRTAFWLFATPRHRTAVRHNAIRILVWLCGSAILWILGGLAHGEARLWFWVVALTIEYVAPAVRFWVPKLGFSSVEAWAVEGGHMAERCSLFVIIALGEAVVVNGATFAELDWTADNILAFVSALVGSIAMWWVYFHKGAEAGSERISKAAESGRLARLAYTYLHMPIVAGIILTAVADELVLKHPTGHSDLRTIVSAVGGPLVFLVGTILFKHSIRGFLQLSHGIGIILLLALSWFAADLSPLALSVATSVIMIVVAVWESASLGSRPEEAAER
;
A
#
# COMPACT_ATOMS: atom_id res chain seq x y z
N MET A 1 28.85 -18.90 -7.92
CA MET A 1 27.90 -19.71 -7.13
C MET A 1 26.44 -19.63 -7.64
N ALA A 2 26.19 -19.19 -8.89
CA ALA A 2 24.83 -19.04 -9.44
C ALA A 2 24.34 -20.22 -10.30
N ALA A 3 25.19 -21.23 -10.55
CA ALA A 3 24.91 -22.33 -11.48
C ALA A 3 23.96 -23.41 -10.92
N ASP A 4 23.87 -23.58 -9.60
CA ASP A 4 23.14 -24.68 -8.97
C ASP A 4 21.78 -24.29 -8.37
N ASN A 5 21.22 -23.11 -8.69
CA ASN A 5 19.88 -22.79 -8.21
C ASN A 5 18.80 -23.54 -9.02
N PRO A 6 18.09 -24.53 -8.45
CA PRO A 6 17.07 -25.30 -9.17
C PRO A 6 15.89 -24.42 -9.64
N ARG A 7 15.69 -23.26 -9.01
CA ARG A 7 14.67 -22.27 -9.37
C ARG A 7 15.06 -21.43 -10.59
N GLY A 8 16.35 -21.35 -10.92
CA GLY A 8 16.93 -20.54 -12.00
C GLY A 8 18.00 -19.56 -11.50
N ALA A 9 18.95 -19.21 -12.36
CA ALA A 9 20.11 -18.38 -12.01
C ALA A 9 19.76 -17.00 -11.43
N MET A 10 18.61 -16.43 -11.83
CA MET A 10 18.15 -15.12 -11.35
C MET A 10 17.18 -15.18 -10.16
N PHE A 11 16.78 -16.37 -9.71
CA PHE A 11 15.84 -16.52 -8.60
C PHE A 11 16.56 -16.46 -7.26
N ARG A 12 15.84 -16.05 -6.20
CA ARG A 12 16.32 -16.20 -4.82
C ARG A 12 16.49 -17.68 -4.49
N VAL A 13 17.58 -17.98 -3.77
CA VAL A 13 17.77 -19.28 -3.12
C VAL A 13 16.93 -19.24 -1.83
N ILE A 14 16.04 -20.21 -1.66
CA ILE A 14 15.28 -20.34 -0.42
C ILE A 14 16.07 -21.27 0.49
N VAL A 15 16.51 -20.75 1.63
CA VAL A 15 17.18 -21.53 2.66
C VAL A 15 16.17 -21.83 3.77
N PRO A 16 15.91 -23.10 4.10
CA PRO A 16 15.00 -23.44 5.18
C PRO A 16 15.37 -22.73 6.49
N ASN A 17 14.38 -22.16 7.18
CA ASN A 17 14.53 -21.43 8.45
C ASN A 17 15.42 -20.17 8.40
N GLN A 18 15.78 -19.67 7.21
CA GLN A 18 16.44 -18.38 7.04
C GLN A 18 15.60 -17.50 6.12
N PRO A 19 14.81 -16.56 6.67
CA PRO A 19 14.03 -15.66 5.83
C PRO A 19 14.95 -14.75 5.00
N SER A 20 14.73 -14.70 3.70
CA SER A 20 15.30 -13.71 2.80
C SER A 20 14.96 -12.32 3.33
N ARG A 21 15.98 -11.53 3.60
CA ARG A 21 15.81 -10.14 4.00
C ARG A 21 15.54 -9.24 2.80
N VAL A 22 14.84 -8.15 3.06
CA VAL A 22 14.70 -7.06 2.11
C VAL A 22 16.06 -6.42 1.82
N THR A 23 16.34 -6.20 0.55
CA THR A 23 17.60 -5.59 0.10
C THR A 23 17.52 -4.07 0.07
N ASN A 24 18.67 -3.40 0.12
CA ASN A 24 18.76 -1.94 -0.01
C ASN A 24 18.17 -1.41 -1.32
N ALA A 25 18.31 -2.16 -2.42
CA ALA A 25 17.73 -1.78 -3.72
C ALA A 25 16.20 -1.78 -3.68
N GLU A 26 15.59 -2.74 -3.00
CA GLU A 26 14.15 -2.78 -2.80
C GLU A 26 13.68 -1.62 -1.90
N LEU A 27 14.38 -1.34 -0.80
CA LEU A 27 14.07 -0.18 0.06
C LEU A 27 14.16 1.14 -0.70
N PHE A 28 15.20 1.30 -1.52
CA PHE A 28 15.37 2.49 -2.34
C PHE A 28 14.25 2.63 -3.38
N PHE A 29 13.76 1.50 -3.92
CA PHE A 29 12.60 1.49 -4.81
C PHE A 29 11.32 1.99 -4.15
N ASP A 30 11.07 1.63 -2.88
CA ASP A 30 9.87 2.10 -2.17
C ASP A 30 9.82 3.60 -2.00
N LEU A 31 10.97 4.27 -1.85
CA LEU A 31 11.03 5.72 -1.67
C LEU A 31 10.35 6.46 -2.84
N VAL A 32 10.50 5.94 -4.07
CA VAL A 32 9.83 6.50 -5.25
C VAL A 32 8.31 6.33 -5.20
N PHE A 33 7.85 5.21 -4.63
CA PHE A 33 6.43 4.91 -4.49
C PHE A 33 5.80 5.66 -3.32
N VAL A 34 6.56 5.97 -2.28
CA VAL A 34 6.10 6.85 -1.22
C VAL A 34 6.01 8.29 -1.72
N PHE A 35 6.93 8.74 -2.59
CA PHE A 35 6.73 9.98 -3.32
C PHE A 35 5.45 9.96 -4.18
N ALA A 36 5.11 8.84 -4.82
CA ALA A 36 3.84 8.69 -5.55
C ALA A 36 2.63 8.88 -4.62
N ILE A 37 2.67 8.29 -3.42
CA ILE A 37 1.65 8.42 -2.37
C ILE A 37 1.50 9.87 -1.92
N THR A 38 2.60 10.60 -1.75
CA THR A 38 2.57 12.04 -1.44
C THR A 38 1.86 12.82 -2.55
N GLN A 39 2.15 12.51 -3.83
CA GLN A 39 1.46 13.13 -4.96
C GLN A 39 -0.05 12.81 -4.98
N VAL A 40 -0.44 11.57 -4.66
CA VAL A 40 -1.86 11.17 -4.50
C VAL A 40 -2.53 12.01 -3.39
N SER A 41 -1.88 12.15 -2.24
CA SER A 41 -2.38 12.96 -1.10
C SER A 41 -2.62 14.42 -1.50
N HIS A 42 -1.62 15.09 -2.08
CA HIS A 42 -1.76 16.48 -2.52
C HIS A 42 -2.82 16.63 -3.62
N THR A 43 -2.91 15.67 -4.54
CA THR A 43 -3.93 15.70 -5.61
C THR A 43 -5.34 15.62 -5.01
N LEU A 44 -5.55 14.76 -4.00
CA LEU A 44 -6.81 14.69 -3.27
C LEU A 44 -7.15 16.00 -2.56
N LEU A 45 -6.16 16.61 -1.90
CA LEU A 45 -6.32 17.86 -1.16
C LEU A 45 -6.72 19.02 -2.07
N HIS A 46 -6.16 19.11 -3.28
CA HIS A 46 -6.49 20.15 -4.27
C HIS A 46 -7.80 19.89 -5.03
N HIS A 47 -8.18 18.63 -5.24
CA HIS A 47 -9.37 18.22 -5.99
C HIS A 47 -10.40 17.51 -5.12
N PHE A 48 -10.73 18.09 -3.96
CA PHE A 48 -11.65 17.49 -2.98
C PHE A 48 -13.13 17.58 -3.43
N THR A 49 -13.45 16.86 -4.51
CA THR A 49 -14.80 16.71 -5.08
C THR A 49 -15.13 15.22 -5.24
N PRO A 50 -16.40 14.82 -5.40
CA PRO A 50 -16.74 13.41 -5.63
C PRO A 50 -16.02 12.80 -6.84
N LEU A 51 -15.90 13.55 -7.94
CA LEU A 51 -15.16 13.11 -9.13
C LEU A 51 -13.66 13.00 -8.84
N GLY A 52 -13.07 14.04 -8.22
CA GLY A 52 -11.66 14.02 -7.84
C GLY A 52 -11.32 12.88 -6.88
N ALA A 53 -12.21 12.53 -5.96
CA ALA A 53 -12.04 11.37 -5.08
C ALA A 53 -12.02 10.04 -5.88
N VAL A 54 -12.88 9.89 -6.88
CA VAL A 54 -12.87 8.71 -7.77
C VAL A 54 -11.58 8.64 -8.59
N GLU A 55 -11.19 9.77 -9.20
CA GLU A 55 -9.96 9.89 -9.99
C GLU A 55 -8.72 9.57 -9.17
N VAL A 56 -8.59 10.17 -7.99
CA VAL A 56 -7.45 9.93 -7.09
C VAL A 56 -7.46 8.51 -6.54
N THR A 57 -8.63 7.95 -6.23
CA THR A 57 -8.74 6.54 -5.84
C THR A 57 -8.24 5.61 -6.94
N LEU A 58 -8.60 5.90 -8.20
CA LEU A 58 -8.11 5.13 -9.34
C LEU A 58 -6.58 5.22 -9.48
N LEU A 59 -6.01 6.42 -9.33
CA LEU A 59 -4.55 6.63 -9.39
C LEU A 59 -3.83 5.92 -8.23
N PHE A 60 -4.39 5.98 -7.02
CA PHE A 60 -3.88 5.26 -5.85
C PHE A 60 -3.86 3.75 -6.10
N LEU A 61 -4.98 3.18 -6.57
CA LEU A 61 -5.08 1.76 -6.88
C LEU A 61 -4.08 1.36 -7.97
N ALA A 62 -3.90 2.19 -8.99
CA ALA A 62 -2.89 1.99 -10.02
C ALA A 62 -1.47 1.95 -9.41
N VAL A 63 -1.07 2.99 -8.68
CA VAL A 63 0.24 3.08 -8.00
C VAL A 63 0.48 1.86 -7.10
N TRP A 64 -0.50 1.52 -6.27
CA TRP A 64 -0.45 0.36 -5.40
C TRP A 64 -0.21 -0.93 -6.18
N TRP A 65 -0.92 -1.11 -7.29
CA TRP A 65 -0.83 -2.31 -8.10
C TRP A 65 0.56 -2.49 -8.73
N VAL A 66 1.17 -1.39 -9.18
CA VAL A 66 2.55 -1.43 -9.72
C VAL A 66 3.54 -1.78 -8.62
N TRP A 67 3.42 -1.16 -7.44
CA TRP A 67 4.29 -1.43 -6.30
C TRP A 67 4.20 -2.90 -5.87
N VAL A 68 2.99 -3.38 -5.60
CA VAL A 68 2.78 -4.72 -5.06
C VAL A 68 3.23 -5.79 -6.04
N TYR A 69 2.91 -5.68 -7.33
CA TYR A 69 3.40 -6.66 -8.32
C TYR A 69 4.93 -6.64 -8.45
N THR A 70 5.57 -5.48 -8.21
CA THR A 70 7.02 -5.42 -8.16
C THR A 70 7.57 -6.13 -6.93
N ALA A 71 6.96 -5.94 -5.75
CA ALA A 71 7.28 -6.70 -4.54
C ALA A 71 7.11 -8.22 -4.73
N TRP A 72 6.07 -8.67 -5.44
CA TRP A 72 5.88 -10.08 -5.81
C TRP A 72 7.03 -10.60 -6.69
N VAL A 73 7.43 -9.85 -7.71
CA VAL A 73 8.52 -10.26 -8.61
C VAL A 73 9.87 -10.29 -7.89
N THR A 74 10.18 -9.29 -7.05
CA THR A 74 11.43 -9.27 -6.26
C THR A 74 11.42 -10.23 -5.08
N ASN A 75 10.25 -10.76 -4.71
CA ASN A 75 10.16 -11.92 -3.82
C ASN A 75 10.64 -13.22 -4.50
N TRP A 76 10.54 -13.32 -5.83
CA TRP A 76 10.98 -14.49 -6.57
C TRP A 76 12.39 -14.34 -7.12
N LEU A 77 12.69 -13.19 -7.71
CA LEU A 77 13.97 -12.85 -8.30
C LEU A 77 14.91 -12.27 -7.24
N ASN A 78 16.22 -12.47 -7.39
CA ASN A 78 17.22 -11.97 -6.46
C ASN A 78 17.69 -10.55 -6.85
N PRO A 79 17.32 -9.49 -6.11
CA PRO A 79 17.72 -8.10 -6.39
C PRO A 79 19.21 -7.82 -6.26
N GLU A 80 19.96 -8.70 -5.60
CA GLU A 80 21.42 -8.56 -5.50
C GLU A 80 22.11 -8.83 -6.84
N LEU A 81 21.47 -9.56 -7.75
CA LEU A 81 22.01 -9.82 -9.07
C LEU A 81 21.84 -8.62 -9.99
N THR A 82 22.91 -8.25 -10.70
CA THR A 82 22.96 -7.07 -11.57
C THR A 82 21.75 -6.94 -12.53
N PRO A 83 21.31 -7.99 -13.25
CA PRO A 83 20.15 -7.86 -14.15
C PRO A 83 18.85 -7.48 -13.43
N VAL A 84 18.60 -8.06 -12.25
CA VAL A 84 17.41 -7.78 -11.45
C VAL A 84 17.52 -6.38 -10.82
N ARG A 85 18.72 -5.98 -10.40
CA ARG A 85 18.98 -4.62 -9.89
C ARG A 85 18.73 -3.55 -10.96
N ILE A 86 19.18 -3.80 -12.20
CA ILE A 86 18.90 -2.92 -13.33
C ILE A 86 17.39 -2.81 -13.58
N LEU A 87 16.66 -3.94 -13.54
CA LEU A 87 15.20 -3.90 -13.62
C LEU A 87 14.61 -2.99 -12.53
N ILE A 88 15.02 -3.14 -11.27
CA ILE A 88 14.52 -2.30 -10.17
C ILE A 88 14.79 -0.82 -10.45
N PHE A 89 15.99 -0.44 -10.88
CA PHE A 89 16.30 0.94 -11.21
C PHE A 89 15.52 1.49 -12.41
N LEU A 90 15.23 0.66 -13.42
CA LEU A 90 14.32 1.04 -14.51
C LEU A 90 12.88 1.23 -14.01
N MET A 91 12.43 0.39 -13.07
CA MET A 91 11.13 0.55 -12.41
C MET A 91 11.12 1.80 -11.52
N MET A 92 12.23 2.18 -10.89
CA MET A 92 12.33 3.45 -10.17
C MET A 92 12.19 4.65 -11.11
N LEU A 93 12.87 4.63 -12.26
CA LEU A 93 12.73 5.69 -13.26
C LEU A 93 11.28 5.79 -13.76
N GLY A 94 10.66 4.67 -14.10
CA GLY A 94 9.24 4.62 -14.47
C GLY A 94 8.33 5.12 -13.35
N GLY A 95 8.62 4.75 -12.10
CA GLY A 95 7.90 5.21 -10.91
C GLY A 95 7.99 6.72 -10.73
N LEU A 96 9.16 7.34 -10.95
CA LEU A 96 9.33 8.80 -10.87
C LEU A 96 8.52 9.52 -11.96
N VAL A 97 8.54 9.02 -13.20
CA VAL A 97 7.69 9.57 -14.28
C VAL A 97 6.23 9.42 -13.90
N LEU A 98 5.82 8.25 -13.41
CA LEU A 98 4.46 8.00 -12.96
C LEU A 98 4.06 8.99 -11.85
N SER A 99 4.84 9.10 -10.78
CA SER A 99 4.58 10.01 -9.64
C SER A 99 4.43 11.47 -10.08
N THR A 100 5.34 11.98 -10.91
CA THR A 100 5.31 13.38 -11.39
C THR A 100 4.15 13.69 -12.34
N THR A 101 3.48 12.67 -12.86
CA THR A 101 2.30 12.84 -13.73
C THR A 101 0.98 12.75 -12.96
N ILE A 102 0.96 12.21 -11.73
CA ILE A 102 -0.25 12.04 -10.91
C ILE A 102 -1.10 13.32 -10.79
N PRO A 103 -0.54 14.51 -10.45
CA PRO A 103 -1.36 15.70 -10.21
C PRO A 103 -2.15 16.19 -11.41
N THR A 104 -1.71 15.83 -12.63
CA THR A 104 -2.31 16.30 -13.90
C THR A 104 -2.61 15.11 -14.83
N ALA A 105 -2.78 13.91 -14.26
CA ALA A 105 -3.01 12.67 -15.00
C ALA A 105 -4.37 12.68 -15.72
N PHE A 106 -5.39 13.33 -15.18
CA PHE A 106 -6.68 13.54 -15.82
C PHE A 106 -6.74 14.79 -16.73
N GLU A 107 -5.63 15.53 -16.80
CA GLU A 107 -5.48 16.73 -17.61
C GLU A 107 -4.49 16.49 -18.78
N GLY A 108 -3.37 17.23 -18.83
CA GLY A 108 -2.40 17.17 -19.93
C GLY A 108 -1.41 16.01 -19.87
N ARG A 109 -1.22 15.36 -18.71
CA ARG A 109 -0.15 14.34 -18.54
C ARG A 109 -0.64 12.89 -18.58
N GLY A 110 -1.91 12.64 -18.92
CA GLY A 110 -2.50 11.31 -18.93
C GLY A 110 -1.76 10.28 -19.80
N LEU A 111 -1.26 10.68 -20.98
CA LEU A 111 -0.48 9.78 -21.82
C LEU A 111 0.84 9.34 -21.18
N TRP A 112 1.55 10.26 -20.51
CA TRP A 112 2.80 9.94 -19.82
C TRP A 112 2.55 9.01 -18.63
N PHE A 113 1.48 9.24 -17.87
CA PHE A 113 1.04 8.33 -16.82
C PHE A 113 0.78 6.93 -17.38
N ALA A 114 -0.01 6.83 -18.45
CA ALA A 114 -0.37 5.57 -19.08
C ALA A 114 0.84 4.81 -19.65
N ILE A 115 1.77 5.50 -20.32
CA ILE A 115 2.99 4.90 -20.86
C ILE A 115 3.87 4.36 -19.74
N ALA A 116 4.12 5.16 -18.69
CA ALA A 116 4.93 4.73 -17.56
C ALA A 116 4.30 3.51 -16.87
N TYR A 117 3.00 3.58 -16.58
CA TYR A 117 2.23 2.49 -15.97
C TYR A 117 2.31 1.19 -16.81
N ALA A 118 1.94 1.26 -18.08
CA ALA A 118 1.91 0.11 -18.98
C ALA A 118 3.30 -0.50 -19.18
N ALA A 119 4.34 0.34 -19.36
CA ALA A 119 5.72 -0.10 -19.52
C ALA A 119 6.23 -0.83 -18.27
N MET A 120 5.90 -0.34 -17.07
CA MET A 120 6.28 -1.00 -15.83
C MET A 120 5.58 -2.35 -15.67
N GLN A 121 4.26 -2.41 -15.88
CA GLN A 121 3.47 -3.64 -15.73
C GLN A 121 3.90 -4.73 -16.72
N VAL A 122 3.98 -4.38 -18.01
CA VAL A 122 4.35 -5.32 -19.08
C VAL A 122 5.84 -5.64 -19.00
N GLY A 123 6.71 -4.64 -18.85
CA GLY A 123 8.16 -4.80 -18.85
C GLY A 123 8.68 -5.67 -17.71
N ARG A 124 8.22 -5.42 -16.48
CA ARG A 124 8.56 -6.26 -15.31
C ARG A 124 8.13 -7.71 -15.51
N THR A 125 6.91 -7.92 -16.00
CA THR A 125 6.34 -9.26 -16.18
C THR A 125 7.04 -10.02 -17.31
N ALA A 126 7.37 -9.32 -18.40
CA ALA A 126 8.18 -9.86 -19.48
C ALA A 126 9.59 -10.24 -18.98
N PHE A 127 10.24 -9.38 -18.20
CA PHE A 127 11.54 -9.69 -17.59
C PHE A 127 11.45 -10.95 -16.72
N TRP A 128 10.44 -11.07 -15.87
CA TRP A 128 10.22 -12.27 -15.06
C TRP A 128 10.00 -13.53 -15.91
N LEU A 129 9.25 -13.43 -17.01
CA LEU A 129 9.10 -14.52 -17.98
C LEU A 129 10.45 -14.94 -18.58
N PHE A 130 11.28 -13.98 -19.01
CA PHE A 130 12.61 -14.26 -19.56
C PHE A 130 13.58 -14.84 -18.52
N ALA A 131 13.47 -14.39 -17.28
CA ALA A 131 14.30 -14.88 -16.18
C ALA A 131 13.92 -16.29 -15.73
N THR A 132 12.70 -16.75 -16.04
CA THR A 132 12.19 -18.06 -15.65
C THR A 132 12.73 -19.16 -16.57
N PRO A 133 13.46 -20.16 -16.04
CA PRO A 133 13.97 -21.28 -16.84
C PRO A 133 12.87 -22.09 -17.53
N ARG A 134 13.18 -22.67 -18.69
CA ARG A 134 12.22 -23.43 -19.51
C ARG A 134 11.67 -24.68 -18.80
N HIS A 135 12.43 -25.31 -17.91
CA HIS A 135 11.96 -26.49 -17.17
C HIS A 135 10.90 -26.16 -16.11
N ARG A 136 10.79 -24.90 -15.67
CA ARG A 136 9.76 -24.46 -14.70
C ARG A 136 8.46 -24.06 -15.40
N THR A 137 7.88 -24.99 -16.13
CA THR A 137 6.72 -24.78 -17.01
C THR A 137 5.53 -24.13 -16.30
N ALA A 138 5.21 -24.52 -15.06
CA ALA A 138 4.10 -23.92 -14.30
C ALA A 138 4.29 -22.42 -14.02
N VAL A 139 5.47 -22.02 -13.54
CA VAL A 139 5.83 -20.62 -13.26
C VAL A 139 5.88 -19.82 -14.56
N ARG A 140 6.45 -20.41 -15.62
CA ARG A 140 6.55 -19.77 -16.94
C ARG A 140 5.18 -19.53 -17.56
N HIS A 141 4.27 -20.51 -17.49
CA HIS A 141 2.90 -20.33 -17.95
C HIS A 141 2.13 -19.33 -17.09
N ASN A 142 2.40 -19.24 -15.78
CA ASN A 142 1.83 -18.17 -14.95
C ASN A 142 2.29 -16.79 -15.41
N ALA A 143 3.59 -16.64 -15.71
CA ALA A 143 4.13 -15.40 -16.27
C ALA A 143 3.51 -15.02 -17.62
N ILE A 144 3.32 -15.99 -18.51
CA ILE A 144 2.62 -15.77 -19.79
C ILE A 144 1.17 -15.32 -19.56
N ARG A 145 0.43 -15.98 -18.65
CA ARG A 145 -0.95 -15.61 -18.34
C ARG A 145 -1.02 -14.17 -17.85
N ILE A 146 -0.22 -13.82 -16.84
CA ILE A 146 -0.19 -12.47 -16.28
C ILE A 146 0.20 -11.45 -17.37
N LEU A 147 1.20 -11.77 -18.21
CA LEU A 147 1.63 -10.90 -19.30
C LEU A 147 0.50 -10.66 -20.32
N VAL A 148 -0.27 -11.68 -20.69
CA VAL A 148 -1.41 -11.54 -21.61
C VAL A 148 -2.47 -10.60 -21.04
N TRP A 149 -2.83 -10.77 -19.76
CA TRP A 149 -3.79 -9.89 -19.08
C TRP A 149 -3.28 -8.45 -19.02
N LEU A 150 -2.02 -8.25 -18.65
CA LEU A 150 -1.40 -6.92 -18.55
C LEU A 150 -1.19 -6.24 -19.92
N CYS A 151 -0.92 -7.00 -20.98
CA CYS A 151 -0.89 -6.44 -22.33
C CYS A 151 -2.29 -5.99 -22.78
N GLY A 152 -3.33 -6.75 -22.43
CA GLY A 152 -4.72 -6.38 -22.69
C GLY A 152 -5.13 -5.09 -21.95
N SER A 153 -4.82 -4.99 -20.65
CA SER A 153 -5.10 -3.77 -19.88
C SER A 153 -4.23 -2.59 -20.31
N ALA A 154 -2.96 -2.83 -20.70
CA ALA A 154 -2.06 -1.79 -21.20
C ALA A 154 -2.63 -1.07 -22.42
N ILE A 155 -3.31 -1.78 -23.33
CA ILE A 155 -3.99 -1.15 -24.47
C ILE A 155 -5.02 -0.14 -23.97
N LEU A 156 -5.83 -0.49 -22.98
CA LEU A 156 -6.84 0.41 -22.40
C LEU A 156 -6.21 1.58 -21.65
N TRP A 157 -5.11 1.37 -20.93
CA TRP A 157 -4.36 2.46 -20.32
C TRP A 157 -3.90 3.48 -21.36
N ILE A 158 -3.28 3.02 -22.45
CA ILE A 158 -2.81 3.88 -23.54
C ILE A 158 -3.96 4.57 -24.26
N LEU A 159 -5.05 3.86 -24.55
CA LEU A 159 -6.26 4.47 -25.14
C LEU A 159 -6.83 5.57 -24.23
N GLY A 160 -6.90 5.33 -22.92
CA GLY A 160 -7.29 6.37 -21.95
C GLY A 160 -6.31 7.55 -21.90
N GLY A 161 -5.01 7.29 -22.00
CA GLY A 161 -3.99 8.32 -22.06
C GLY A 161 -4.07 9.20 -23.31
N LEU A 162 -4.51 8.64 -24.44
CA LEU A 162 -4.80 9.37 -25.69
C LEU A 162 -6.18 10.04 -25.69
N ALA A 163 -7.10 9.56 -24.86
CA ALA A 163 -8.44 10.12 -24.73
C ALA A 163 -8.46 11.40 -23.87
N HIS A 164 -9.57 12.14 -23.97
CA HIS A 164 -9.82 13.36 -23.21
C HIS A 164 -11.14 13.25 -22.42
N GLY A 165 -11.27 14.02 -21.35
CA GLY A 165 -12.47 14.07 -20.51
C GLY A 165 -12.83 12.71 -19.91
N GLU A 166 -14.13 12.45 -19.77
CA GLU A 166 -14.65 11.23 -19.13
C GLU A 166 -14.23 9.92 -19.80
N ALA A 167 -13.94 9.95 -21.11
CA ALA A 167 -13.50 8.75 -21.83
C ALA A 167 -12.20 8.18 -21.23
N ARG A 168 -11.28 9.05 -20.78
CA ARG A 168 -10.05 8.62 -20.09
C ARG A 168 -10.37 7.83 -18.83
N LEU A 169 -11.24 8.39 -17.99
CA LEU A 169 -11.67 7.76 -16.75
C LEU A 169 -12.26 6.37 -17.01
N TRP A 170 -13.18 6.24 -17.97
CA TRP A 170 -13.79 4.95 -18.30
C TRP A 170 -12.79 3.92 -18.81
N PHE A 171 -11.87 4.30 -19.70
CA PHE A 171 -10.82 3.40 -20.16
C PHE A 171 -9.95 2.89 -19.01
N TRP A 172 -9.54 3.78 -18.12
CA TRP A 172 -8.71 3.42 -16.97
C TRP A 172 -9.47 2.61 -15.92
N VAL A 173 -10.75 2.90 -15.66
CA VAL A 173 -11.60 2.08 -14.79
C VAL A 173 -11.70 0.66 -15.31
N VAL A 174 -11.95 0.48 -16.62
CA VAL A 174 -12.01 -0.85 -17.23
C VAL A 174 -10.66 -1.55 -17.17
N ALA A 175 -9.56 -0.84 -17.48
CA ALA A 175 -8.21 -1.38 -17.41
C ALA A 175 -7.86 -1.89 -15.99
N LEU A 176 -8.10 -1.06 -14.98
CA LEU A 176 -7.84 -1.39 -13.58
C LEU A 176 -8.74 -2.53 -13.09
N THR A 177 -10.02 -2.54 -13.48
CA THR A 177 -10.96 -3.61 -13.15
C THR A 177 -10.45 -4.96 -13.69
N ILE A 178 -10.00 -4.99 -14.95
CA ILE A 178 -9.38 -6.17 -15.56
C ILE A 178 -8.20 -6.65 -14.71
N GLU A 179 -7.32 -5.74 -14.30
CA GLU A 179 -6.13 -6.07 -13.54
C GLU A 179 -6.44 -6.63 -12.14
N TYR A 180 -7.45 -6.10 -11.45
CA TYR A 180 -7.88 -6.55 -10.12
C TYR A 180 -8.69 -7.85 -10.16
N VAL A 181 -9.49 -8.06 -11.21
CA VAL A 181 -10.26 -9.29 -11.42
C VAL A 181 -9.34 -10.44 -11.86
N ALA A 182 -8.26 -10.15 -12.60
CA ALA A 182 -7.38 -11.18 -13.16
C ALA A 182 -6.82 -12.17 -12.11
N PRO A 183 -6.28 -11.75 -10.95
CA PRO A 183 -5.90 -12.68 -9.88
C PRO A 183 -7.08 -13.48 -9.31
N ALA A 184 -8.27 -12.89 -9.21
CA ALA A 184 -9.47 -13.56 -8.67
C ALA A 184 -9.92 -14.72 -9.57
N VAL A 185 -9.89 -14.53 -10.89
CA VAL A 185 -10.14 -15.58 -11.89
C VAL A 185 -8.90 -16.42 -12.22
N ARG A 186 -7.87 -16.36 -11.37
CA ARG A 186 -6.60 -17.12 -11.50
C ARG A 186 -5.91 -16.93 -12.85
N PHE A 187 -5.97 -15.74 -13.42
CA PHE A 187 -5.41 -15.36 -14.72
C PHE A 187 -5.77 -16.35 -15.83
N TRP A 188 -7.03 -16.78 -15.91
CA TRP A 188 -7.48 -17.69 -16.94
C TRP A 188 -7.15 -17.15 -18.34
N VAL A 189 -6.58 -17.99 -19.21
CA VAL A 189 -6.31 -17.68 -20.61
C VAL A 189 -6.79 -18.84 -21.48
N PRO A 190 -7.48 -18.59 -22.61
CA PRO A 190 -7.86 -19.65 -23.54
C PRO A 190 -6.69 -20.57 -23.89
N LYS A 191 -6.93 -21.89 -23.94
CA LYS A 191 -5.93 -22.96 -24.18
C LYS A 191 -4.90 -23.19 -23.06
N LEU A 192 -4.56 -22.19 -22.25
CA LEU A 192 -3.67 -22.36 -21.09
C LEU A 192 -4.43 -22.70 -19.81
N GLY A 193 -5.71 -22.33 -19.69
CA GLY A 193 -6.50 -22.55 -18.48
C GLY A 193 -6.07 -21.68 -17.29
N PHE A 194 -6.46 -22.09 -16.08
CA PHE A 194 -6.21 -21.36 -14.83
C PHE A 194 -4.76 -21.50 -14.35
N SER A 195 -4.25 -20.47 -13.65
CA SER A 195 -3.00 -20.55 -12.93
C SER A 195 -3.11 -21.42 -11.67
N SER A 196 -2.05 -22.15 -11.34
CA SER A 196 -2.01 -23.03 -10.17
C SER A 196 -1.66 -22.25 -8.90
N VAL A 197 -2.08 -22.73 -7.72
CA VAL A 197 -1.82 -22.04 -6.44
C VAL A 197 -0.32 -22.11 -6.10
N GLU A 198 0.33 -23.21 -6.48
CA GLU A 198 1.76 -23.45 -6.27
C GLU A 198 2.62 -22.47 -7.08
N ALA A 199 2.13 -22.02 -8.25
CA ALA A 199 2.83 -21.04 -9.07
C ALA A 199 2.92 -19.66 -8.40
N TRP A 200 2.16 -19.43 -7.33
CA TRP A 200 2.15 -18.19 -6.54
C TRP A 200 2.83 -18.35 -5.19
N ALA A 201 3.52 -19.47 -4.94
CA ALA A 201 4.25 -19.65 -3.69
C ALA A 201 5.28 -18.52 -3.51
N VAL A 202 5.18 -17.83 -2.37
CA VAL A 202 6.10 -16.76 -1.96
C VAL A 202 6.75 -17.09 -0.64
N GLU A 203 7.87 -16.43 -0.41
CA GLU A 203 8.50 -16.37 0.89
C GLU A 203 7.77 -15.34 1.76
N GLY A 204 6.92 -15.84 2.64
CA GLY A 204 5.99 -15.02 3.39
C GLY A 204 6.66 -13.96 4.27
N GLY A 205 7.77 -14.31 4.93
CA GLY A 205 8.50 -13.37 5.79
C GLY A 205 9.03 -12.16 5.03
N HIS A 206 9.59 -12.38 3.83
CA HIS A 206 10.07 -11.31 2.95
C HIS A 206 8.93 -10.40 2.50
N MET A 207 7.79 -10.96 2.08
CA MET A 207 6.61 -10.16 1.71
C MET A 207 6.08 -9.34 2.89
N ALA A 208 6.01 -9.94 4.08
CA ALA A 208 5.60 -9.25 5.29
C ALA A 208 6.54 -8.10 5.65
N GLU A 209 7.86 -8.34 5.56
CA GLU A 209 8.89 -7.34 5.79
C GLU A 209 8.74 -6.18 4.80
N ARG A 210 8.59 -6.44 3.49
CA ARG A 210 8.34 -5.43 2.44
C ARG A 210 7.17 -4.52 2.75
N CYS A 211 6.02 -5.10 3.11
CA CYS A 211 4.81 -4.34 3.41
C CYS A 211 4.95 -3.52 4.70
N SER A 212 5.60 -4.09 5.72
CA SER A 212 5.87 -3.36 6.96
C SER A 212 6.81 -2.17 6.73
N LEU A 213 7.89 -2.35 5.98
CA LEU A 213 8.82 -1.27 5.63
C LEU A 213 8.12 -0.19 4.81
N PHE A 214 7.25 -0.57 3.88
CA PHE A 214 6.43 0.39 3.13
C PHE A 214 5.54 1.25 4.03
N VAL A 215 4.89 0.65 5.04
CA VAL A 215 4.09 1.38 6.02
C VAL A 215 4.95 2.33 6.86
N ILE A 216 6.16 1.92 7.28
CA ILE A 216 7.11 2.82 7.98
C ILE A 216 7.48 4.01 7.09
N ILE A 217 7.83 3.78 5.84
CA ILE A 217 8.25 4.85 4.93
C ILE A 217 7.07 5.79 4.66
N ALA A 218 5.85 5.26 4.46
CA ALA A 218 4.65 6.09 4.26
C ALA A 218 4.32 6.97 5.49
N LEU A 219 4.43 6.43 6.71
CA LEU A 219 4.29 7.21 7.94
C LEU A 219 5.43 8.24 8.09
N GLY A 220 6.66 7.86 7.76
CA GLY A 220 7.81 8.75 7.81
C GLY A 220 7.68 9.93 6.85
N GLU A 221 7.18 9.69 5.64
CA GLU A 221 6.91 10.74 4.66
C GLU A 221 5.82 11.71 5.14
N ALA A 222 4.74 11.21 5.75
CA ALA A 222 3.73 12.07 6.37
C ALA A 222 4.36 12.99 7.43
N VAL A 223 5.26 12.47 8.26
CA VAL A 223 6.00 13.29 9.25
C VAL A 223 6.89 14.34 8.57
N VAL A 224 7.59 13.99 7.48
CA VAL A 224 8.42 14.95 6.72
C VAL A 224 7.59 16.06 6.10
N VAL A 225 6.45 15.72 5.46
CA VAL A 225 5.53 16.68 4.85
C VAL A 225 4.90 17.60 5.89
N ASN A 226 4.45 17.04 7.01
CA ASN A 226 3.90 17.82 8.13
C ASN A 226 4.97 18.76 8.72
N GLY A 227 6.21 18.29 8.85
CA GLY A 227 7.34 19.10 9.33
C GLY A 227 7.70 20.24 8.37
N ALA A 228 7.72 19.97 7.06
CA ALA A 228 7.95 20.99 6.03
C ALA A 228 6.83 22.05 6.05
N THR A 229 5.58 21.61 6.18
CA THR A 229 4.42 22.52 6.29
C THR A 229 4.53 23.38 7.54
N PHE A 230 4.82 22.79 8.71
CA PHE A 230 4.98 23.54 9.97
C PHE A 230 6.14 24.53 9.94
N ALA A 231 7.24 24.21 9.23
CA ALA A 231 8.40 25.10 9.12
C ALA A 231 8.09 26.43 8.39
N GLU A 232 7.02 26.47 7.59
CA GLU A 232 6.55 27.68 6.90
C GLU A 232 5.51 28.47 7.70
N LEU A 233 5.05 27.96 8.85
CA LEU A 233 4.02 28.56 9.68
C LEU A 233 4.61 29.38 10.85
N ASP A 234 3.82 30.34 11.32
CA ASP A 234 4.12 31.07 12.56
C ASP A 234 4.05 30.14 13.78
N TRP A 235 4.94 30.34 14.74
CA TRP A 235 5.05 29.54 15.96
C TRP A 235 4.01 29.97 17.01
N THR A 236 2.73 29.74 16.70
CA THR A 236 1.61 29.93 17.62
C THR A 236 1.31 28.66 18.40
N ALA A 237 0.63 28.78 19.54
CA ALA A 237 0.22 27.62 20.33
C ALA A 237 -0.64 26.64 19.52
N ASP A 238 -1.55 27.16 18.70
CA ASP A 238 -2.45 26.34 17.87
C ASP A 238 -1.68 25.56 16.80
N ASN A 239 -0.72 26.18 16.11
CA ASN A 239 0.10 25.52 15.09
C ASN A 239 1.01 24.45 15.72
N ILE A 240 1.59 24.74 16.90
CA ILE A 240 2.41 23.77 17.64
C ILE A 240 1.54 22.57 18.06
N LEU A 241 0.34 22.81 18.60
CA LEU A 241 -0.57 21.74 18.99
C LEU A 241 -1.06 20.91 17.80
N ALA A 242 -1.35 21.53 16.65
CA ALA A 242 -1.69 20.85 15.42
C ALA A 242 -0.55 19.92 14.95
N PHE A 243 0.68 20.43 14.94
CA PHE A 243 1.86 19.64 14.57
C PHE A 243 2.11 18.48 15.53
N VAL A 244 2.01 18.72 16.85
CA VAL A 244 2.13 17.67 17.86
C VAL A 244 1.02 16.62 17.71
N SER A 245 -0.22 17.05 17.45
CA SER A 245 -1.35 16.15 17.22
C SER A 245 -1.10 15.25 16.01
N ALA A 246 -0.66 15.81 14.88
CA ALA A 246 -0.32 15.04 13.67
C ALA A 246 0.80 14.01 13.92
N LEU A 247 1.85 14.39 14.66
CA LEU A 247 2.93 13.48 15.04
C LEU A 247 2.41 12.36 15.96
N VAL A 248 1.62 12.70 16.97
CA VAL A 248 1.02 11.74 17.90
C VAL A 248 0.07 10.77 17.17
N GLY A 249 -0.74 11.26 16.24
CA GLY A 249 -1.59 10.45 15.37
C GLY A 249 -0.77 9.46 14.53
N SER A 250 0.33 9.91 13.93
CA SER A 250 1.26 9.06 13.18
C SER A 250 1.90 7.98 14.06
N ILE A 251 2.31 8.32 15.28
CA ILE A 251 2.83 7.37 16.27
C ILE A 251 1.76 6.36 16.69
N ALA A 252 0.51 6.79 16.87
CA ALA A 252 -0.59 5.90 17.22
C ALA A 252 -0.90 4.92 16.08
N MET A 253 -0.91 5.38 14.82
CA MET A 253 -1.05 4.50 13.64
C MET A 253 0.11 3.50 13.56
N TRP A 254 1.35 3.96 13.76
CA TRP A 254 2.51 3.09 13.85
C TRP A 254 2.31 2.01 14.92
N TRP A 255 1.89 2.40 16.12
CA TRP A 255 1.67 1.48 17.24
C TRP A 255 0.63 0.43 16.89
N VAL A 256 -0.55 0.84 16.40
CA VAL A 256 -1.63 -0.08 16.00
C VAL A 256 -1.15 -1.08 14.95
N TYR A 257 -0.32 -0.68 13.98
CA TYR A 257 0.15 -1.59 12.94
C TYR A 257 1.27 -2.53 13.42
N PHE A 258 2.31 -1.98 14.05
CA PHE A 258 3.54 -2.72 14.37
C PHE A 258 3.45 -3.56 15.63
N HIS A 259 2.70 -3.11 16.64
CA HIS A 259 2.65 -3.81 17.90
C HIS A 259 1.94 -5.17 17.75
N LYS A 260 2.71 -6.25 17.69
CA LYS A 260 2.28 -7.66 17.52
C LYS A 260 1.57 -7.99 16.20
N GLY A 261 1.10 -7.00 15.43
CA GLY A 261 0.40 -7.21 14.15
C GLY A 261 1.34 -7.68 13.04
N ALA A 262 2.39 -6.90 12.76
CA ALA A 262 3.36 -7.20 11.71
C ALA A 262 4.13 -8.52 11.95
N GLU A 263 4.57 -8.74 13.19
CA GLU A 263 5.31 -9.96 13.59
C GLU A 263 4.44 -11.21 13.48
N ALA A 264 3.23 -11.20 14.08
CA ALA A 264 2.31 -12.33 13.99
C ALA A 264 1.90 -12.63 12.54
N GLY A 265 1.77 -11.59 11.70
CA GLY A 265 1.54 -11.75 10.27
C GLY A 265 2.68 -12.49 9.58
N SER A 266 3.92 -12.05 9.80
CA SER A 266 5.14 -12.67 9.25
C SER A 266 5.29 -14.13 9.67
N GLU A 267 5.05 -14.43 10.96
CA GLU A 267 5.11 -15.79 11.48
C GLU A 267 4.01 -16.67 10.86
N ARG A 268 2.77 -16.17 10.76
CA ARG A 268 1.65 -16.93 10.20
C ARG A 268 1.87 -17.27 8.73
N ILE A 269 2.34 -16.32 7.93
CA ILE A 269 2.54 -16.53 6.49
C ILE A 269 3.76 -17.43 6.19
N SER A 270 4.81 -17.37 7.01
CA SER A 270 5.97 -18.27 6.85
C SER A 270 5.63 -19.73 7.13
N LYS A 271 4.65 -19.99 8.00
CA LYS A 271 4.14 -21.34 8.33
C LYS A 271 2.95 -21.79 7.47
N ALA A 272 2.46 -20.95 6.56
CA ALA A 272 1.26 -21.25 5.78
C ALA A 272 1.56 -22.17 4.58
N ALA A 273 0.83 -23.29 4.49
CA ALA A 273 0.91 -24.20 3.33
C ALA A 273 0.53 -23.51 2.00
N GLU A 274 -0.40 -22.55 2.05
CA GLU A 274 -0.81 -21.73 0.91
C GLU A 274 -0.33 -20.27 1.06
N SER A 275 0.98 -20.07 1.21
CA SER A 275 1.59 -18.76 1.43
C SER A 275 1.19 -17.73 0.36
N GLY A 276 1.06 -18.13 -0.90
CA GLY A 276 0.61 -17.26 -2.00
C GLY A 276 -0.82 -16.75 -1.85
N ARG A 277 -1.76 -17.60 -1.39
CA ARG A 277 -3.15 -17.19 -1.18
C ARG A 277 -3.24 -16.19 -0.03
N LEU A 278 -2.53 -16.48 1.07
CA LEU A 278 -2.47 -15.59 2.23
C LEU A 278 -1.76 -14.27 1.90
N ALA A 279 -0.64 -14.31 1.16
CA ALA A 279 0.06 -13.13 0.66
C ALA A 279 -0.88 -12.20 -0.14
N ARG A 280 -1.63 -12.79 -1.07
CA ARG A 280 -2.56 -12.04 -1.90
C ARG A 280 -3.68 -11.41 -1.07
N LEU A 281 -4.31 -12.17 -0.17
CA LEU A 281 -5.36 -11.61 0.67
C LEU A 281 -4.80 -10.54 1.63
N ALA A 282 -3.87 -10.94 2.50
CA ALA A 282 -3.41 -10.13 3.60
C ALA A 282 -2.53 -8.97 3.13
N TYR A 283 -1.53 -9.22 2.29
CA TYR A 283 -0.49 -8.25 1.93
C TYR A 283 -0.75 -7.51 0.62
N THR A 284 -1.53 -8.08 -0.30
CA THR A 284 -1.94 -7.36 -1.53
C THR A 284 -3.22 -6.57 -1.34
N TYR A 285 -4.30 -7.18 -0.84
CA TYR A 285 -5.61 -6.51 -0.73
C TYR A 285 -5.84 -5.78 0.59
N LEU A 286 -5.63 -6.45 1.73
CA LEU A 286 -5.98 -5.86 3.04
C LEU A 286 -4.99 -4.77 3.50
N HIS A 287 -3.80 -4.67 2.90
CA HIS A 287 -2.90 -3.54 3.15
C HIS A 287 -3.26 -2.26 2.37
N MET A 288 -4.01 -2.36 1.27
CA MET A 288 -4.48 -1.17 0.53
C MET A 288 -5.21 -0.18 1.44
N PRO A 289 -6.25 -0.56 2.22
CA PRO A 289 -6.93 0.38 3.11
C PRO A 289 -6.02 0.92 4.22
N ILE A 290 -5.01 0.17 4.65
CA ILE A 290 -4.04 0.67 5.65
C ILE A 290 -3.29 1.88 5.06
N VAL A 291 -2.76 1.76 3.84
CA VAL A 291 -2.04 2.86 3.17
C VAL A 291 -2.98 3.99 2.76
N ALA A 292 -4.18 3.68 2.27
CA ALA A 292 -5.19 4.70 1.96
C ALA A 292 -5.58 5.53 3.19
N GLY A 293 -5.68 4.88 4.36
CA GLY A 293 -5.91 5.56 5.63
C GLY A 293 -4.77 6.52 5.99
N ILE A 294 -3.51 6.11 5.80
CA ILE A 294 -2.34 6.98 6.01
C ILE A 294 -2.38 8.20 5.08
N ILE A 295 -2.69 8.01 3.80
CA ILE A 295 -2.83 9.10 2.82
C ILE A 295 -3.89 10.10 3.29
N LEU A 296 -5.07 9.61 3.65
CA LEU A 296 -6.19 10.46 4.02
C LEU A 296 -5.95 11.18 5.36
N THR A 297 -5.24 10.55 6.30
CA THR A 297 -4.75 11.22 7.51
C THR A 297 -3.73 12.32 7.17
N ALA A 298 -2.80 12.08 6.24
CA ALA A 298 -1.84 13.10 5.82
C ALA A 298 -2.53 14.30 5.16
N VAL A 299 -3.58 14.07 4.36
CA VAL A 299 -4.46 15.15 3.88
C VAL A 299 -5.00 15.93 5.06
N ALA A 300 -5.60 15.25 6.05
CA ALA A 300 -6.17 15.90 7.22
C ALA A 300 -5.15 16.74 8.02
N ASP A 301 -3.96 16.22 8.24
CA ASP A 301 -2.89 16.91 8.96
C ASP A 301 -2.53 18.25 8.29
N GLU A 302 -2.42 18.27 6.96
CA GLU A 302 -2.14 19.49 6.21
C GLU A 302 -3.28 20.53 6.38
N LEU A 303 -4.55 20.09 6.43
CA LEU A 303 -5.70 20.96 6.68
C LEU A 303 -5.67 21.58 8.07
N VAL A 304 -5.41 20.73 9.06
CA VAL A 304 -5.39 21.12 10.47
C VAL A 304 -4.22 22.07 10.74
N LEU A 305 -3.06 21.83 10.14
CA LEU A 305 -1.90 22.72 10.25
C LEU A 305 -2.17 24.11 9.66
N LYS A 306 -2.81 24.19 8.49
CA LYS A 306 -3.10 25.47 7.83
C LYS A 306 -4.25 26.24 8.46
N HIS A 307 -5.22 25.54 9.06
CA HIS A 307 -6.45 26.15 9.59
C HIS A 307 -6.88 25.55 10.94
N PRO A 308 -6.05 25.58 12.00
CA PRO A 308 -6.29 24.82 13.25
C PRO A 308 -7.55 25.25 14.00
N THR A 309 -7.87 26.54 13.99
CA THR A 309 -9.02 27.15 14.68
C THR A 309 -10.17 27.50 13.75
N GLY A 310 -10.10 27.07 12.48
CA GLY A 310 -11.14 27.29 11.49
C GLY A 310 -12.39 26.45 11.75
N HIS A 311 -13.27 26.42 10.76
CA HIS A 311 -14.44 25.54 10.76
C HIS A 311 -14.08 24.20 10.10
N SER A 312 -14.52 23.09 10.70
CA SER A 312 -14.36 21.75 10.12
C SER A 312 -15.35 21.57 8.97
N ASP A 313 -14.94 21.98 7.77
CA ASP A 313 -15.69 21.72 6.55
C ASP A 313 -15.76 20.21 6.23
N LEU A 314 -16.61 19.84 5.27
CA LEU A 314 -16.79 18.43 4.88
C LEU A 314 -15.46 17.75 4.52
N ARG A 315 -14.56 18.49 3.86
CA ARG A 315 -13.21 18.05 3.49
C ARG A 315 -12.38 17.67 4.70
N THR A 316 -12.38 18.53 5.72
CA THR A 316 -11.65 18.32 6.97
C THR A 316 -12.24 17.15 7.74
N ILE A 317 -13.57 17.07 7.85
CA ILE A 317 -14.26 15.98 8.56
C ILE A 317 -13.98 14.63 7.91
N VAL A 318 -14.21 14.53 6.59
CA VAL A 318 -14.00 13.29 5.84
C VAL A 318 -12.55 12.84 5.93
N SER A 319 -11.59 13.75 5.89
CA SER A 319 -10.17 13.38 5.97
C SER A 319 -9.76 13.00 7.40
N ALA A 320 -10.06 13.85 8.38
CA ALA A 320 -9.63 13.67 9.77
C ALA A 320 -10.25 12.45 10.44
N VAL A 321 -11.52 12.13 10.13
CA VAL A 321 -12.20 10.93 10.64
C VAL A 321 -11.96 9.74 9.71
N GLY A 322 -12.08 9.96 8.40
CA GLY A 322 -11.99 8.89 7.40
C GLY A 322 -10.61 8.25 7.32
N GLY A 323 -9.52 9.00 7.50
CA GLY A 323 -8.16 8.46 7.48
C GLY A 323 -7.93 7.39 8.54
N PRO A 324 -8.08 7.74 9.84
CA PRO A 324 -8.02 6.77 10.94
C PRO A 324 -9.06 5.64 10.80
N LEU A 325 -10.27 5.93 10.31
CA LEU A 325 -11.33 4.93 10.14
C LEU A 325 -10.93 3.87 9.09
N VAL A 326 -10.51 4.29 7.91
CA VAL A 326 -10.09 3.40 6.81
C VAL A 326 -8.85 2.62 7.23
N PHE A 327 -7.93 3.25 7.97
CA PHE A 327 -6.77 2.58 8.55
C PHE A 327 -7.16 1.48 9.56
N LEU A 328 -8.09 1.75 10.47
CA LEU A 328 -8.58 0.77 11.44
C LEU A 328 -9.34 -0.38 10.77
N VAL A 329 -10.14 -0.09 9.74
CA VAL A 329 -10.80 -1.11 8.93
C VAL A 329 -9.77 -2.00 8.22
N GLY A 330 -8.71 -1.41 7.65
CA GLY A 330 -7.64 -2.17 7.03
C GLY A 330 -6.91 -3.08 8.03
N THR A 331 -6.52 -2.52 9.17
CA THR A 331 -5.77 -3.25 10.21
C THR A 331 -6.60 -4.34 10.90
N ILE A 332 -7.89 -4.10 11.20
CA ILE A 332 -8.76 -5.14 11.80
C ILE A 332 -8.97 -6.31 10.83
N LEU A 333 -9.19 -6.04 9.54
CA LEU A 333 -9.37 -7.09 8.53
C LEU A 333 -8.06 -7.85 8.29
N PHE A 334 -6.92 -7.14 8.20
CA PHE A 334 -5.60 -7.77 8.09
C PHE A 334 -5.33 -8.70 9.27
N LYS A 335 -5.53 -8.22 10.50
CA LYS A 335 -5.31 -9.02 11.72
C LYS A 335 -6.32 -10.17 11.84
N HIS A 336 -7.55 -10.00 11.39
CA HIS A 336 -8.53 -11.08 11.29
C HIS A 336 -8.07 -12.18 10.34
N SER A 337 -7.53 -11.83 9.17
CA SER A 337 -7.02 -12.80 8.20
C SER A 337 -5.85 -13.66 8.75
N ILE A 338 -5.14 -13.16 9.76
CA ILE A 338 -4.01 -13.82 10.41
C ILE A 338 -4.45 -14.62 11.64
N ARG A 339 -5.23 -14.00 12.53
CA ARG A 339 -5.57 -14.54 13.86
C ARG A 339 -6.93 -15.24 13.93
N GLY A 340 -7.81 -15.01 12.96
CA GLY A 340 -9.13 -15.65 12.86
C GLY A 340 -10.26 -15.00 13.66
N PHE A 341 -10.01 -13.92 14.42
CA PHE A 341 -11.04 -13.18 15.17
C PHE A 341 -10.89 -11.66 14.99
N LEU A 342 -12.00 -10.94 15.15
CA LEU A 342 -12.02 -9.47 15.10
C LEU A 342 -11.64 -8.91 16.48
N GLN A 343 -10.71 -7.96 16.49
CA GLN A 343 -10.24 -7.37 17.74
C GLN A 343 -11.21 -6.29 18.23
N LEU A 344 -11.70 -6.47 19.45
CA LEU A 344 -12.67 -5.56 20.06
C LEU A 344 -12.13 -4.12 20.15
N SER A 345 -10.83 -3.94 20.44
CA SER A 345 -10.21 -2.61 20.48
C SER A 345 -10.39 -1.83 19.18
N HIS A 346 -10.20 -2.48 18.03
CA HIS A 346 -10.36 -1.85 16.72
C HIS A 346 -11.84 -1.63 16.39
N GLY A 347 -12.71 -2.58 16.74
CA GLY A 347 -14.15 -2.45 16.55
C GLY A 347 -14.74 -1.27 17.33
N ILE A 348 -14.35 -1.09 18.59
CA ILE A 348 -14.75 0.08 19.38
C ILE A 348 -14.13 1.36 18.82
N GLY A 349 -12.85 1.36 18.42
CA GLY A 349 -12.24 2.51 17.75
C GLY A 349 -13.01 2.98 16.52
N ILE A 350 -13.42 2.04 15.66
CA ILE A 350 -14.27 2.30 14.50
C ILE A 350 -15.60 2.93 14.92
N ILE A 351 -16.28 2.38 15.92
CA ILE A 351 -17.55 2.92 16.44
C ILE A 351 -17.35 4.34 17.00
N LEU A 352 -16.29 4.58 17.74
CA LEU A 352 -15.98 5.90 18.32
C LEU A 352 -15.68 6.94 17.23
N LEU A 353 -14.96 6.57 16.17
CA LEU A 353 -14.72 7.46 15.02
C LEU A 353 -16.02 7.78 14.27
N LEU A 354 -16.89 6.78 14.07
CA LEU A 354 -18.21 6.99 13.47
C LEU A 354 -19.09 7.88 14.36
N ALA A 355 -19.08 7.70 15.68
CA ALA A 355 -19.79 8.55 16.61
C ALA A 355 -19.25 9.99 16.60
N LEU A 356 -17.92 10.15 16.55
CA LEU A 356 -17.25 11.46 16.45
C LEU A 356 -17.66 12.22 15.18
N SER A 357 -17.88 11.51 14.06
CA SER A 357 -18.31 12.13 12.80
C SER A 357 -19.63 12.91 12.94
N TRP A 358 -20.51 12.51 13.85
CA TRP A 358 -21.78 13.20 14.11
C TRP A 358 -21.60 14.59 14.73
N PHE A 359 -20.56 14.76 15.54
CA PHE A 359 -20.25 16.00 16.26
C PHE A 359 -19.11 16.79 15.59
N ALA A 360 -18.55 16.28 14.50
CA ALA A 360 -17.31 16.81 13.91
C ALA A 360 -17.45 18.24 13.37
N ALA A 361 -18.66 18.63 12.91
CA ALA A 361 -18.92 19.99 12.43
C ALA A 361 -18.90 21.05 13.54
N ASP A 362 -19.12 20.64 14.80
CA ASP A 362 -19.09 21.53 15.97
C ASP A 362 -17.67 21.70 16.54
N LEU A 363 -16.72 20.89 16.08
CA LEU A 363 -15.33 20.92 16.53
C LEU A 363 -14.46 21.73 15.56
N SER A 364 -13.45 22.41 16.09
CA SER A 364 -12.39 22.97 15.25
C SER A 364 -11.54 21.83 14.64
N PRO A 365 -10.85 22.07 13.51
CA PRO A 365 -9.94 21.09 12.91
C PRO A 365 -8.91 20.55 13.91
N LEU A 366 -8.34 21.42 14.76
CA LEU A 366 -7.42 21.01 15.83
C LEU A 366 -8.10 20.09 16.85
N ALA A 367 -9.28 20.44 17.35
CA ALA A 367 -10.01 19.61 18.31
C ALA A 367 -10.38 18.25 17.71
N LEU A 368 -10.74 18.22 16.43
CA LEU A 368 -11.04 16.99 15.70
C LEU A 368 -9.80 16.10 15.55
N SER A 369 -8.65 16.67 15.18
CA SER A 369 -7.37 15.95 15.09
C SER A 369 -6.92 15.37 16.43
N VAL A 370 -7.09 16.14 17.51
CA VAL A 370 -6.77 15.67 18.87
C VAL A 370 -7.71 14.53 19.26
N ALA A 371 -9.01 14.66 19.00
CA ALA A 371 -10.00 13.63 19.33
C ALA A 371 -9.74 12.32 18.57
N THR A 372 -9.45 12.38 17.27
CA THR A 372 -9.13 11.18 16.48
C THR A 372 -7.82 10.54 16.92
N SER A 373 -6.80 11.34 17.24
CA SER A 373 -5.52 10.87 17.79
C SER A 373 -5.71 10.17 19.15
N VAL A 374 -6.53 10.74 20.05
CA VAL A 374 -6.87 10.12 21.34
C VAL A 374 -7.56 8.77 21.14
N ILE A 375 -8.53 8.68 20.22
CA ILE A 375 -9.19 7.41 19.90
C ILE A 375 -8.16 6.39 19.41
N MET A 376 -7.24 6.77 18.52
CA MET A 376 -6.20 5.88 18.00
C MET A 376 -5.24 5.40 19.10
N ILE A 377 -4.87 6.26 20.04
CA ILE A 377 -4.06 5.87 21.22
C ILE A 377 -4.82 4.87 22.09
N VAL A 378 -6.11 5.12 22.37
CA VAL A 378 -6.95 4.20 23.16
C VAL A 378 -7.00 2.83 22.49
N VAL A 379 -7.16 2.75 21.16
CA VAL A 379 -7.11 1.50 20.41
C VAL A 379 -5.76 0.80 20.56
N ALA A 380 -4.65 1.53 20.39
CA ALA A 380 -3.29 1.01 20.47
C ALA A 380 -2.95 0.47 21.87
N VAL A 381 -3.24 1.24 22.91
CA VAL A 381 -2.99 0.88 24.32
C VAL A 381 -3.86 -0.30 24.72
N TRP A 382 -5.15 -0.29 24.37
CA TRP A 382 -6.05 -1.39 24.67
C TRP A 382 -5.62 -2.68 23.97
N GLU A 383 -5.26 -2.62 22.69
CA GLU A 383 -4.71 -3.80 22.01
C GLU A 383 -3.48 -4.34 22.75
N SER A 384 -2.53 -3.46 23.10
CA SER A 384 -1.28 -3.82 23.77
C SER A 384 -1.53 -4.52 25.11
N ALA A 385 -2.45 -3.99 25.91
CA ALA A 385 -2.85 -4.57 27.19
C ALA A 385 -3.59 -5.92 27.02
N SER A 386 -4.51 -6.01 26.05
CA SER A 386 -5.30 -7.22 25.80
C SER A 386 -4.46 -8.39 25.27
N LEU A 387 -3.40 -8.09 24.51
CA LEU A 387 -2.50 -9.11 23.96
C LEU A 387 -1.24 -9.30 24.83
N GLY A 388 -0.95 -8.39 25.75
CA GLY A 388 0.19 -8.41 26.67
C GLY A 388 0.02 -9.36 27.86
N SER A 389 -1.17 -9.89 28.05
CA SER A 389 -1.57 -10.70 29.22
C SER A 389 -1.52 -12.22 28.97
N ARG A 390 -0.59 -12.70 28.15
CA ARG A 390 -0.23 -14.14 28.16
C ARG A 390 1.01 -14.35 29.04
N PRO A 391 0.85 -14.90 30.26
CA PRO A 391 1.99 -15.32 31.06
C PRO A 391 2.56 -16.60 30.47
N GLU A 392 3.56 -16.47 29.59
CA GLU A 392 4.36 -17.62 29.11
C GLU A 392 5.45 -18.05 30.12
N GLU A 393 5.55 -17.41 31.30
CA GLU A 393 6.52 -17.78 32.35
C GLU A 393 5.99 -18.72 33.44
N ALA A 394 4.75 -19.23 33.34
CA ALA A 394 4.17 -20.10 34.36
C ALA A 394 4.26 -21.62 34.06
N ALA A 395 4.96 -22.03 33.00
CA ALA A 395 5.06 -23.44 32.60
C ALA A 395 6.46 -24.09 32.83
N GLU A 396 7.41 -23.37 33.44
CA GLU A 396 8.74 -23.92 33.81
C GLU A 396 9.03 -23.88 35.32
N ARG A 397 7.98 -24.01 36.16
CA ARG A 397 8.12 -24.40 37.58
C ARG A 397 7.21 -25.58 37.85
#